data_AF-A0A1V5HNX8-F1
#
_entry.id   AF-A0A1V5HNX8-F1
#
_cell.length_a   1.000
_cell.length_b   1.000
_cell.length_c   1.000
_cell.angle_alpha   90.00
_cell.angle_beta   90.00
_cell.angle_gamma   90.00
#
_symmetry.space_group_name_H-M   'P 1'
#
loop_
_entity.id
_entity.type
_entity.pdbx_description
1 polymer ?
#
loop_
_entity_poly.entity_id
_entity_poly.type
_entity_poly.pdbx_seq_one_letter_code
_entity_poly.pdbx_strand_id
1 'polypeptide(L)'
;MAIREHISLVNRYPAARVGTVEPFRTYYLIMEGTNTEPQYFRLLEKKMLRNNLRHKIRFVFLERTENDVGSNSPRQLLNFLLTYQQEKNDPDGQYVMIFDRDSFKNHPHPLQSYLDFLKKTKKLAIKKVVSSPCFEIWLLLHHPQFVNQYLRGKEEQLLENPRLSSSFTFASRLVYDLFGFNPKTEIPHHFLDHLPTAMRQRYELTTDLYLLGDHLGENIGDLIKEWQEDPRQLS
;
A
#
# COMPACT_ATOMS: atom_id res chain seq x y z
N MET A 1 -19.75 13.15 -5.78
CA MET A 1 -18.41 12.61 -6.09
C MET A 1 -18.32 11.24 -5.41
N ALA A 2 -17.99 10.17 -6.14
CA ALA A 2 -17.92 8.80 -5.60
C ALA A 2 -16.68 8.57 -4.69
N ILE A 3 -15.80 9.57 -4.61
CA ILE A 3 -14.58 9.56 -3.81
C ILE A 3 -14.62 10.73 -2.84
N ARG A 4 -14.29 10.44 -1.57
CA ARG A 4 -13.99 11.43 -0.55
C ARG A 4 -12.48 11.58 -0.45
N GLU A 5 -11.99 12.80 -0.65
CA GLU A 5 -10.60 13.12 -0.33
C GLU A 5 -10.46 13.25 1.19
N HIS A 6 -9.66 12.39 1.81
CA HIS A 6 -9.16 12.63 3.15
C HIS A 6 -7.79 13.29 3.04
N ILE A 7 -7.79 14.62 2.94
CA ILE A 7 -6.58 15.43 2.99
C ILE A 7 -6.07 15.42 4.43
N SER A 8 -4.80 15.05 4.63
CA SER A 8 -4.20 15.07 5.96
C SER A 8 -4.33 16.45 6.61
N LEU A 9 -4.94 16.50 7.79
CA LEU A 9 -5.25 17.72 8.54
C LEU A 9 -4.00 18.52 8.97
N VAL A 10 -2.80 17.96 8.77
CA VAL A 10 -1.53 18.58 9.16
C VAL A 10 -1.04 19.60 8.12
N ASN A 11 -1.68 19.69 6.95
CA ASN A 11 -1.43 20.72 5.93
C ASN A 11 -2.65 21.64 5.72
N ARG A 12 -3.28 22.14 6.80
CA ARG A 12 -4.29 23.19 6.68
C ARG A 12 -3.65 24.55 6.39
N TYR A 13 -3.39 24.82 5.12
CA TYR A 13 -3.53 26.18 4.60
C TYR A 13 -4.54 26.15 3.46
N PRO A 14 -5.76 26.71 3.65
CA PRO A 14 -6.80 26.75 2.61
C PRO A 14 -6.50 27.72 1.46
N ALA A 15 -5.35 28.40 1.48
CA ALA A 15 -4.90 29.31 0.45
C ALA A 15 -3.38 29.30 0.35
N ALA A 16 -2.85 29.42 -0.87
CA ALA A 16 -1.44 29.67 -1.12
C ALA A 16 -1.02 30.95 -0.37
N ARG A 17 -0.20 30.81 0.67
CA ARG A 17 0.56 31.96 1.15
C ARG A 17 1.55 32.31 0.05
N VAL A 18 1.39 33.49 -0.53
CA VAL A 18 2.41 34.11 -1.38
C VAL A 18 3.75 34.00 -0.64
N GLY A 19 4.62 33.12 -1.12
CA GLY A 19 5.99 32.96 -0.61
C GLY A 19 6.33 31.72 0.24
N THR A 20 5.43 30.76 0.49
CA THR A 20 5.84 29.47 1.10
C THR A 20 5.90 28.37 0.06
N VAL A 21 7.10 27.84 -0.20
CA VAL A 21 7.35 26.78 -1.20
C VAL A 21 6.43 25.58 -0.93
N GLU A 22 5.56 25.32 -1.91
CA GLU A 22 4.53 24.28 -1.95
C GLU A 22 5.11 22.86 -1.95
N PRO A 23 4.37 21.82 -1.49
CA PRO A 23 4.86 20.45 -1.49
C PRO A 23 5.14 19.97 -2.92
N PHE A 24 6.40 19.64 -3.19
CA PHE A 24 6.97 19.37 -4.52
C PHE A 24 6.44 18.14 -5.29
N ARG A 25 5.56 17.29 -4.73
CA ARG A 25 4.77 16.28 -5.46
C ARG A 25 3.57 15.81 -4.65
N THR A 26 2.41 15.63 -5.30
CA THR A 26 1.21 15.09 -4.66
C THR A 26 1.03 13.62 -5.03
N TYR A 27 0.82 12.76 -4.03
CA TYR A 27 0.46 11.35 -4.22
C TYR A 27 -1.00 11.16 -3.85
N TYR A 28 -1.80 10.70 -4.80
CA TYR A 28 -3.20 10.31 -4.64
C TYR A 28 -3.25 8.79 -4.45
N LEU A 29 -3.54 8.33 -3.24
CA LEU A 29 -3.51 6.92 -2.88
C LEU A 29 -4.93 6.39 -2.78
N ILE A 30 -5.23 5.34 -3.53
CA ILE A 30 -6.45 4.55 -3.36
C ILE A 30 -6.05 3.12 -2.97
N MET A 31 -6.74 2.56 -1.98
CA MET A 31 -6.41 1.26 -1.41
C MET A 31 -7.60 0.32 -1.56
N GLU A 32 -7.32 -0.96 -1.78
CA GLU A 32 -8.36 -1.99 -1.80
C GLU A 32 -9.04 -2.14 -0.44
N GLY A 33 -8.25 -2.41 0.61
CA GLY A 33 -8.76 -2.54 1.96
C GLY A 33 -9.16 -1.21 2.58
N THR A 34 -10.16 -1.29 3.45
CA THR A 34 -10.82 -0.13 4.06
C THR A 34 -10.30 0.20 5.45
N ASN A 35 -9.46 -0.66 6.04
CA ASN A 35 -8.99 -0.49 7.41
C ASN A 35 -7.47 -0.56 7.56
N THR A 36 -6.87 -1.74 7.33
CA THR A 36 -5.45 -1.99 7.63
C THR A 36 -4.50 -1.08 6.86
N GLU A 37 -4.62 -1.02 5.53
CA GLU A 37 -3.73 -0.25 4.67
C GLU A 37 -3.91 1.26 4.93
N PRO A 38 -5.14 1.82 4.97
CA PRO A 38 -5.33 3.22 5.32
C PRO A 38 -4.75 3.58 6.69
N GLN A 39 -4.91 2.72 7.70
CA GLN A 39 -4.29 2.93 9.02
C GLN A 39 -2.76 2.97 8.92
N TYR A 40 -2.15 1.98 8.27
CA TYR A 40 -0.70 1.88 8.12
C TYR A 40 -0.13 3.13 7.44
N PHE A 41 -0.68 3.53 6.28
CA PHE A 41 -0.17 4.68 5.55
C PHE A 41 -0.41 6.01 6.29
N ARG A 42 -1.49 6.13 7.08
CA ARG A 42 -1.70 7.29 7.98
C ARG A 42 -0.67 7.34 9.11
N LEU A 43 -0.25 6.20 9.66
CA LEU A 43 0.85 6.17 10.62
C LEU A 43 2.18 6.53 9.95
N LEU A 44 2.41 6.04 8.74
CA LEU A 44 3.63 6.29 7.97
C LEU A 44 3.77 7.77 7.67
N GLU A 45 2.67 8.37 7.28
CA GLU A 45 2.53 9.81 7.10
C GLU A 45 3.04 10.59 8.34
N LYS A 46 2.51 10.24 9.52
CA LYS A 46 2.87 10.86 10.80
C LYS A 46 4.33 10.64 11.16
N LYS A 47 4.89 9.46 10.87
CA LYS A 47 6.32 9.18 11.12
C LYS A 47 7.23 10.00 10.21
N MET A 48 6.90 10.10 8.92
CA MET A 48 7.66 10.92 7.98
C MET A 48 7.63 12.41 8.35
N LEU A 49 6.49 12.89 8.88
CA LEU A 49 6.36 14.24 9.45
C LEU A 49 7.33 14.51 10.59
N ARG A 50 7.43 13.59 11.56
CA ARG A 50 8.31 13.75 12.73
C ARG A 50 9.80 13.78 12.36
N ASN A 51 10.17 13.11 11.28
CA ASN A 51 11.57 12.99 10.84
C ASN A 51 12.05 14.16 9.94
N ASN A 52 11.30 15.27 9.85
CA ASN A 52 11.62 16.41 8.97
C ASN A 52 11.81 16.08 7.48
N LEU A 53 11.32 14.92 7.01
CA LEU A 53 11.37 14.51 5.59
C LEU A 53 10.36 15.29 4.70
N ARG A 54 9.88 16.45 5.15
CA ARG A 54 8.53 16.96 4.80
C ARG A 54 8.47 18.35 4.19
N HIS A 55 9.51 18.79 3.50
CA HIS A 55 9.38 20.01 2.70
C HIS A 55 8.77 19.78 1.30
N LYS A 56 8.49 18.52 0.87
CA LYS A 56 8.29 18.23 -0.57
C LYS A 56 7.24 17.19 -1.01
N ILE A 57 6.50 16.52 -0.14
CA ILE A 57 5.48 15.51 -0.54
C ILE A 57 4.15 15.76 0.16
N ARG A 58 3.04 15.68 -0.59
CA ARG A 58 1.65 15.72 -0.09
C ARG A 58 0.96 14.38 -0.36
N PHE A 59 0.34 13.80 0.67
CA PHE A 59 -0.51 12.62 0.51
C PHE A 59 -1.99 13.01 0.51
N VAL A 60 -2.75 12.46 -0.43
CA VAL A 60 -4.20 12.55 -0.50
C VAL A 60 -4.73 11.12 -0.52
N PHE A 61 -5.42 10.73 0.56
CA PHE A 61 -6.05 9.41 0.66
C PHE A 61 -7.44 9.48 0.03
N LEU A 62 -7.67 8.63 -0.97
CA LEU A 62 -8.94 8.53 -1.68
C LEU A 62 -9.78 7.42 -1.05
N GLU A 63 -10.88 7.81 -0.40
CA GLU A 63 -11.84 6.89 0.21
C GLU A 63 -13.07 6.77 -0.69
N ARG A 64 -13.50 5.54 -0.99
CA ARG A 64 -14.73 5.28 -1.76
C ARG A 64 -15.95 5.61 -0.90
N THR A 65 -16.95 6.31 -1.44
CA THR A 65 -18.20 6.59 -0.70
C THR A 65 -19.12 5.35 -0.67
N GLU A 66 -19.95 5.24 0.36
CA GLU A 66 -20.81 4.06 0.66
C GLU A 66 -21.82 3.68 -0.44
N ASN A 67 -21.97 4.49 -1.49
CA ASN A 67 -22.88 4.20 -2.61
C ASN A 67 -22.37 3.10 -3.57
N ASP A 68 -21.14 2.61 -3.40
CA ASP A 68 -20.54 1.51 -4.18
C ASP A 68 -20.49 0.20 -3.37
N VAL A 69 -21.64 -0.20 -2.80
CA VAL A 69 -21.79 -1.47 -2.07
C VAL A 69 -21.44 -2.65 -2.99
N GLY A 70 -20.34 -3.35 -2.68
CA GLY A 70 -20.00 -4.66 -3.28
C GLY A 70 -18.84 -4.70 -4.28
N SER A 71 -18.11 -3.59 -4.51
CA SER A 71 -17.04 -3.51 -5.51
C SER A 71 -15.64 -3.27 -4.91
N ASN A 72 -14.92 -4.34 -4.57
CA ASN A 72 -13.55 -4.29 -4.03
C ASN A 72 -12.47 -4.82 -5.01
N SER A 73 -12.80 -4.99 -6.29
CA SER A 73 -11.80 -5.54 -7.22
C SER A 73 -10.76 -4.49 -7.65
N PRO A 74 -9.51 -4.90 -7.96
CA PRO A 74 -8.49 -4.02 -8.54
C PRO A 74 -8.94 -3.31 -9.83
N ARG A 75 -9.86 -3.89 -10.60
CA ARG A 75 -10.44 -3.28 -11.80
C ARG A 75 -11.32 -2.08 -11.47
N GLN A 76 -12.16 -2.21 -10.44
CA GLN A 76 -13.01 -1.11 -10.00
C GLN A 76 -12.17 0.00 -9.38
N LEU A 77 -11.21 -0.37 -8.53
CA LEU A 77 -10.23 0.55 -7.95
C LEU A 77 -9.54 1.41 -9.02
N LEU A 78 -9.10 0.77 -10.11
CA LEU A 78 -8.49 1.46 -11.24
C LEU A 78 -9.49 2.41 -11.94
N ASN A 79 -10.72 1.98 -12.21
CA ASN A 79 -11.72 2.83 -12.86
C ASN A 79 -12.01 4.09 -12.03
N PHE A 80 -12.16 3.95 -10.72
CA PHE A 80 -12.33 5.10 -9.81
C PHE A 80 -11.14 6.05 -9.89
N LEU A 81 -9.92 5.50 -9.87
CA LEU A 81 -8.71 6.31 -9.91
C LEU A 81 -8.55 7.05 -11.24
N LEU A 82 -8.94 6.44 -12.37
CA LEU A 82 -8.92 7.06 -13.69
C LEU A 82 -9.94 8.20 -13.81
N THR A 83 -11.18 7.98 -13.33
CA THR A 83 -12.21 9.03 -13.29
C THR A 83 -11.73 10.21 -12.43
N TYR A 84 -11.21 9.92 -11.24
CA TYR A 84 -10.68 10.95 -10.34
C TYR A 84 -9.49 11.69 -10.94
N GLN A 85 -8.57 11.00 -11.63
CA GLN A 85 -7.45 11.63 -12.33
C GLN A 85 -7.92 12.63 -13.39
N GLN A 86 -8.95 12.28 -14.16
CA GLN A 86 -9.53 13.17 -15.16
C GLN A 86 -10.21 14.40 -14.52
N GLU A 87 -10.95 14.20 -13.42
CA GLU A 87 -11.62 15.28 -12.69
C GLU A 87 -10.63 16.22 -11.99
N LYS A 88 -9.59 15.65 -11.36
CA LYS A 88 -8.61 16.41 -10.59
C LYS A 88 -7.70 17.26 -11.48
N ASN A 89 -7.38 16.73 -12.67
CA ASN A 89 -6.53 17.38 -13.67
C ASN A 89 -5.21 17.93 -13.09
N ASP A 90 -4.58 17.16 -12.20
CA ASP A 90 -3.25 17.44 -11.63
C ASP A 90 -2.17 16.69 -12.43
N PRO A 91 -1.46 17.36 -13.36
CA PRO A 91 -0.50 16.72 -14.25
C PRO A 91 0.77 16.24 -13.54
N ASP A 92 1.14 16.87 -12.42
CA ASP A 92 2.32 16.52 -11.61
C ASP A 92 1.99 15.49 -10.52
N GLY A 93 0.68 15.23 -10.33
CA GLY A 93 0.14 14.22 -9.43
C GLY A 93 0.62 12.80 -9.75
N GLN A 94 0.90 12.03 -8.70
CA GLN A 94 1.16 10.60 -8.78
C GLN A 94 -0.04 9.83 -8.26
N TYR A 95 -0.68 9.08 -9.15
CA TYR A 95 -1.84 8.27 -8.84
C TYR A 95 -1.39 6.85 -8.54
N VAL A 96 -1.67 6.40 -7.31
CA VAL A 96 -1.18 5.14 -6.77
C VAL A 96 -2.37 4.28 -6.37
N MET A 97 -2.44 3.08 -6.93
CA MET A 97 -3.36 2.04 -6.49
C MET A 97 -2.61 1.00 -5.67
N ILE A 98 -3.11 0.67 -4.48
CA ILE A 98 -2.57 -0.35 -3.59
C ILE A 98 -3.61 -1.46 -3.47
N PHE A 99 -3.21 -2.70 -3.78
CA PHE A 99 -4.11 -3.86 -3.77
C PHE A 99 -3.35 -5.16 -3.49
N ASP A 100 -4.08 -6.19 -3.08
CA ASP A 100 -3.50 -7.50 -2.80
C ASP A 100 -3.53 -8.40 -4.04
N ARG A 101 -2.56 -9.31 -4.16
CA ARG A 101 -2.59 -10.34 -5.20
C ARG A 101 -3.79 -11.27 -5.00
N ASP A 102 -4.14 -11.54 -3.74
CA ASP A 102 -5.25 -12.41 -3.36
C ASP A 102 -6.62 -11.97 -3.86
N SER A 103 -6.76 -10.72 -4.28
CA SER A 103 -7.99 -10.19 -4.88
C SER A 103 -8.35 -10.90 -6.20
N PHE A 104 -7.37 -11.59 -6.81
CA PHE A 104 -7.58 -12.43 -7.99
C PHE A 104 -7.82 -13.91 -7.67
N LYS A 105 -7.72 -14.37 -6.41
CA LYS A 105 -7.72 -15.80 -6.06
C LYS A 105 -9.00 -16.55 -6.42
N ASN A 106 -10.13 -15.85 -6.44
CA ASN A 106 -11.44 -16.44 -6.77
C ASN A 106 -11.77 -16.37 -8.27
N HIS A 107 -10.86 -15.87 -9.11
CA HIS A 107 -11.03 -15.95 -10.56
C HIS A 107 -10.81 -17.39 -11.07
N PRO A 108 -11.42 -17.80 -12.20
CA PRO A 108 -11.21 -19.13 -12.78
C PRO A 108 -9.74 -19.46 -13.07
N HIS A 109 -8.96 -18.45 -13.45
CA HIS A 109 -7.52 -18.53 -13.67
C HIS A 109 -6.82 -17.38 -12.94
N PRO A 110 -6.51 -17.52 -11.63
CA PRO A 110 -6.04 -16.41 -10.80
C PRO A 110 -4.78 -15.73 -11.32
N LEU A 111 -3.71 -16.51 -11.57
CA LEU A 111 -2.43 -16.01 -12.09
C LEU A 111 -2.62 -15.29 -13.42
N GLN A 112 -3.31 -15.92 -14.38
CA GLN A 112 -3.55 -15.31 -15.69
C GLN A 112 -4.38 -14.02 -15.58
N SER A 113 -5.39 -13.99 -14.71
CA SER A 113 -6.23 -12.81 -14.50
C SER A 113 -5.45 -11.63 -13.95
N TYR A 114 -4.52 -11.90 -13.02
CA TYR A 114 -3.58 -10.92 -12.48
C TYR A 114 -2.61 -10.40 -13.56
N LEU A 115 -1.95 -11.31 -14.28
CA LEU A 115 -1.00 -10.95 -15.34
C LEU A 115 -1.67 -10.17 -16.48
N ASP A 116 -2.90 -10.55 -16.85
CA ASP A 116 -3.69 -9.83 -17.86
C ASP A 116 -4.09 -8.44 -17.38
N PHE A 117 -4.43 -8.28 -16.11
CA PHE A 117 -4.70 -6.97 -15.52
C PHE A 117 -3.46 -6.08 -15.63
N LEU A 118 -2.27 -6.57 -15.25
CA LEU A 118 -1.02 -5.82 -15.37
C LEU A 118 -0.71 -5.46 -16.83
N LYS A 119 -0.83 -6.41 -17.77
CA LYS A 119 -0.58 -6.18 -19.20
C LYS A 119 -1.51 -5.11 -19.78
N LYS A 120 -2.82 -5.20 -19.51
CA LYS A 120 -3.83 -4.26 -20.01
C LYS A 120 -3.66 -2.85 -19.46
N THR A 121 -3.06 -2.72 -18.28
CA THR A 121 -2.96 -1.45 -17.55
C THR A 121 -1.53 -0.88 -17.51
N LYS A 122 -0.58 -1.52 -18.23
CA LYS A 122 0.84 -1.17 -18.26
C LYS A 122 1.10 0.26 -18.76
N LYS A 123 0.34 0.72 -19.75
CA LYS A 123 0.52 2.04 -20.39
C LYS A 123 -0.16 3.19 -19.63
N LEU A 124 -0.95 2.89 -18.60
CA LEU A 124 -1.61 3.91 -17.79
C LEU A 124 -0.61 4.57 -16.85
N ALA A 125 -0.69 5.89 -16.68
CA ALA A 125 0.11 6.66 -15.73
C ALA A 125 -0.38 6.46 -14.28
N ILE A 126 -0.54 5.19 -13.88
CA ILE A 126 -1.01 4.72 -12.59
C ILE A 126 0.05 3.78 -12.01
N LYS A 127 0.63 4.17 -10.89
CA LYS A 127 1.55 3.33 -10.13
C LYS A 127 0.75 2.24 -9.41
N LYS A 128 1.23 1.00 -9.54
CA LYS A 128 0.61 -0.19 -8.96
C LYS A 128 1.48 -0.68 -7.83
N VAL A 129 0.92 -0.75 -6.64
CA VAL A 129 1.56 -1.24 -5.43
C VAL A 129 0.83 -2.51 -5.02
N VAL A 130 1.56 -3.61 -4.92
CA VAL A 130 0.99 -4.94 -4.73
C VAL A 130 1.69 -5.63 -3.59
N SER A 131 0.90 -6.24 -2.72
CA SER A 131 1.34 -7.22 -1.72
C SER A 131 0.92 -8.61 -2.16
N SER A 132 1.83 -9.59 -2.06
CA SER A 132 1.57 -10.97 -2.45
C SER A 132 1.88 -11.96 -1.31
N PRO A 133 0.89 -12.76 -0.88
CA PRO A 133 -0.49 -12.74 -1.36
C PRO A 133 -1.31 -11.54 -0.83
N CYS A 134 -0.97 -11.02 0.35
CA CYS A 134 -1.76 -9.99 1.04
C CYS A 134 -0.92 -9.01 1.86
N PHE A 135 -1.52 -7.89 2.28
CA PHE A 135 -0.84 -6.80 2.97
C PHE A 135 -0.14 -7.21 4.26
N GLU A 136 -0.61 -8.25 4.95
CA GLU A 136 0.05 -8.78 6.14
C GLU A 136 1.49 -9.23 5.89
N ILE A 137 1.88 -9.59 4.66
CA ILE A 137 3.29 -9.89 4.33
C ILE A 137 4.18 -8.68 4.60
N TRP A 138 3.71 -7.48 4.24
CA TRP A 138 4.43 -6.23 4.52
C TRP A 138 4.49 -5.93 6.03
N LEU A 139 3.41 -6.21 6.77
CA LEU A 139 3.40 -6.07 8.23
C LEU A 139 4.40 -7.04 8.89
N LEU A 140 4.44 -8.29 8.45
CA LEU A 140 5.34 -9.31 8.99
C LEU A 140 6.83 -8.95 8.85
N LEU A 141 7.22 -8.27 7.75
CA LEU A 141 8.59 -7.76 7.56
C LEU A 141 9.05 -6.80 8.68
N HIS A 142 8.15 -6.22 9.47
CA HIS A 142 8.51 -5.38 10.61
C HIS A 142 9.08 -6.19 11.78
N HIS A 143 8.84 -7.51 11.85
CA HIS A 143 9.38 -8.35 12.91
C HIS A 143 10.83 -8.75 12.59
N PRO A 144 11.82 -8.47 13.45
CA PRO A 144 13.25 -8.65 13.13
C PRO A 144 13.66 -10.10 12.86
N GLN A 145 12.85 -11.07 13.27
CA GLN A 145 13.11 -12.49 13.06
C GLN A 145 12.21 -13.10 11.98
N PHE A 146 11.38 -12.30 11.28
CA PHE A 146 10.42 -12.82 10.32
C PHE A 146 11.08 -13.68 9.24
N VAL A 147 12.02 -13.11 8.47
CA VAL A 147 12.70 -13.86 7.38
C VAL A 147 13.40 -15.11 7.93
N ASN A 148 14.16 -14.96 9.02
CA ASN A 148 15.04 -16.02 9.50
C ASN A 148 14.32 -17.17 10.22
N GLN A 149 13.15 -16.92 10.83
CA GLN A 149 12.47 -17.91 11.69
C GLN A 149 11.04 -18.22 11.28
N TYR A 150 10.34 -17.27 10.66
CA TYR A 150 8.89 -17.39 10.43
C TYR A 150 8.51 -17.46 8.95
N LEU A 151 9.41 -17.06 8.05
CA LEU A 151 9.29 -17.27 6.61
C LEU A 151 9.86 -18.64 6.22
N ARG A 152 11.09 -18.95 6.67
CA ARG A 152 11.80 -20.18 6.29
C ARG A 152 11.02 -21.44 6.65
N GLY A 153 10.70 -22.26 5.65
CA GLY A 153 9.93 -23.50 5.79
C GLY A 153 8.41 -23.29 5.87
N LYS A 154 7.92 -22.07 5.66
CA LYS A 154 6.50 -21.70 5.66
C LYS A 154 6.11 -20.89 4.42
N GLU A 155 6.98 -20.82 3.42
CA GLU A 155 6.80 -20.01 2.22
C GLU A 155 5.53 -20.39 1.46
N GLU A 156 5.29 -21.70 1.28
CA GLU A 156 4.07 -22.20 0.64
C GLU A 156 2.80 -21.83 1.43
N GLN A 157 2.81 -22.03 2.76
CA GLN A 157 1.68 -21.68 3.63
C GLN A 157 1.40 -20.17 3.64
N LEU A 158 2.45 -19.35 3.61
CA LEU A 158 2.34 -17.90 3.51
C LEU A 158 1.81 -17.47 2.14
N LEU A 159 2.21 -18.15 1.06
CA LEU A 159 1.79 -17.85 -0.31
C LEU A 159 0.33 -18.27 -0.57
N GLU A 160 -0.06 -19.46 -0.10
CA GLU A 160 -1.44 -19.95 -0.17
C GLU A 160 -2.38 -19.16 0.76
N ASN A 161 -1.85 -18.65 1.87
CA ASN A 161 -2.54 -17.87 2.89
C ASN A 161 -3.91 -18.47 3.28
N PRO A 162 -3.97 -19.77 3.66
CA PRO A 162 -5.23 -20.46 3.87
C PRO A 162 -6.04 -19.82 5.00
N ARG A 163 -7.36 -19.91 4.89
CA ARG A 163 -8.26 -19.48 5.95
C ARG A 163 -8.18 -20.48 7.10
N LEU A 164 -7.82 -19.99 8.30
CA LEU A 164 -7.73 -20.80 9.52
C LEU A 164 -9.01 -20.73 10.35
N SER A 165 -9.71 -19.60 10.31
CA SER A 165 -10.98 -19.38 11.01
C SER A 165 -11.83 -18.31 10.32
N SER A 166 -12.99 -17.99 10.89
CA SER A 166 -13.80 -16.86 10.44
C SER A 166 -13.04 -15.53 10.50
N SER A 167 -12.14 -15.36 11.47
CA SER A 167 -11.39 -14.12 11.71
C SER A 167 -10.02 -14.07 11.04
N PHE A 168 -9.36 -15.22 10.89
CA PHE A 168 -7.95 -15.31 10.51
C PHE A 168 -7.67 -16.16 9.27
N THR A 169 -6.79 -15.64 8.42
CA THR A 169 -5.94 -16.40 7.50
C THR A 169 -4.62 -16.74 8.17
N PHE A 170 -3.77 -17.55 7.53
CA PHE A 170 -2.45 -17.87 8.03
C PHE A 170 -1.58 -16.62 8.28
N ALA A 171 -1.47 -15.71 7.30
CA ALA A 171 -0.66 -14.50 7.45
C ALA A 171 -1.19 -13.57 8.56
N SER A 172 -2.51 -13.34 8.62
CA SER A 172 -3.11 -12.51 9.67
C SER A 172 -3.03 -13.13 11.06
N ARG A 173 -3.06 -14.46 11.17
CA ARG A 173 -2.78 -15.14 12.44
C ARG A 173 -1.34 -14.93 12.88
N LEU A 174 -0.38 -15.04 11.96
CA LEU A 174 1.02 -14.83 12.26
C LEU A 174 1.31 -13.38 12.69
N VAL A 175 0.66 -12.38 12.07
CA VAL A 175 0.74 -10.98 12.55
C VAL A 175 0.24 -10.87 13.99
N TYR A 176 -0.91 -11.48 14.30
CA TYR A 176 -1.44 -11.47 15.66
C TYR A 176 -0.50 -12.14 16.66
N ASP A 177 0.03 -13.31 16.32
CA ASP A 177 0.90 -14.08 17.21
C ASP A 177 2.25 -13.38 17.45
N LEU A 178 2.79 -12.66 16.46
CA LEU A 178 4.08 -11.96 16.57
C LEU A 178 3.98 -10.57 17.20
N PHE A 179 2.90 -9.83 16.94
CA PHE A 179 2.79 -8.43 17.36
C PHE A 179 1.70 -8.17 18.40
N GLY A 180 0.86 -9.15 18.70
CA GLY A 180 -0.20 -9.03 19.71
C GLY A 180 -1.38 -8.15 19.30
N PHE A 181 -1.53 -7.79 18.02
CA PHE A 181 -2.66 -6.99 17.53
C PHE A 181 -3.30 -7.60 16.29
N ASN A 182 -4.60 -7.35 16.10
CA ASN A 182 -5.29 -7.69 14.87
C ASN A 182 -5.20 -6.52 13.89
N PRO A 183 -4.52 -6.67 12.73
CA PRO A 183 -4.35 -5.57 11.77
C PRO A 183 -5.68 -5.04 11.23
N LYS A 184 -6.74 -5.87 11.25
CA LYS A 184 -8.10 -5.48 10.85
C LYS A 184 -8.83 -4.63 11.89
N THR A 185 -8.27 -4.42 13.07
CA THR A 185 -8.86 -3.59 14.12
C THR A 185 -8.04 -2.32 14.29
N GLU A 186 -6.80 -2.43 14.77
CA GLU A 186 -5.94 -1.29 15.04
C GLU A 186 -4.47 -1.66 14.88
N ILE A 187 -3.71 -0.80 14.19
CA ILE A 187 -2.24 -0.88 14.15
C ILE A 187 -1.67 0.07 15.23
N PRO A 188 -0.87 -0.42 16.19
CA PRO A 188 -0.29 0.41 17.24
C PRO A 188 0.55 1.58 16.68
N HIS A 189 0.44 2.76 17.30
CA HIS A 189 1.16 3.97 16.84
C HIS A 189 2.69 3.80 16.73
N HIS A 190 3.29 2.99 17.59
CA HIS A 190 4.74 2.72 17.62
C HIS A 190 5.16 1.60 16.66
N PHE A 191 4.23 0.94 15.97
CA PHE A 191 4.54 -0.17 15.05
C PHE A 191 5.61 0.21 14.01
N LEU A 192 5.56 1.46 13.52
CA LEU A 192 6.50 1.95 12.53
C LEU A 192 7.90 2.28 13.07
N ASP A 193 8.16 2.14 14.36
CA ASP A 193 9.54 2.17 14.87
C ASP A 193 10.37 1.01 14.31
N HIS A 194 9.70 -0.04 13.86
CA HIS A 194 10.30 -1.16 13.15
C HIS A 194 10.35 -1.00 11.62
N LEU A 195 9.97 0.16 11.07
CA LEU A 195 10.06 0.40 9.61
C LEU A 195 11.48 0.14 9.04
N PRO A 196 12.60 0.57 9.68
CA PRO A 196 13.93 0.23 9.18
C PRO A 196 14.19 -1.28 9.08
N THR A 197 13.56 -2.08 9.93
CA THR A 197 13.64 -3.54 9.89
C THR A 197 12.92 -4.10 8.67
N ALA A 198 11.70 -3.61 8.37
CA ALA A 198 10.99 -3.99 7.15
C ALA A 198 11.75 -3.58 5.88
N MET A 199 12.30 -2.36 5.87
CA MET A 199 13.10 -1.85 4.74
C MET A 199 14.38 -2.64 4.47
N ARG A 200 14.94 -3.33 5.48
CA ARG A 200 16.06 -4.26 5.28
C ARG A 200 15.59 -5.64 4.82
N GLN A 201 14.57 -6.20 5.47
CA GLN A 201 14.11 -7.56 5.19
C GLN A 201 13.40 -7.68 3.84
N ARG A 202 12.87 -6.60 3.27
CA ARG A 202 12.15 -6.64 1.99
C ARG A 202 12.97 -7.20 0.82
N TYR A 203 14.30 -7.10 0.87
CA TYR A 203 15.18 -7.61 -0.18
C TYR A 203 15.21 -9.15 -0.25
N GLU A 204 14.64 -9.83 0.75
CA GLU A 204 14.52 -11.28 0.81
C GLU A 204 13.27 -11.79 0.07
N LEU A 205 12.41 -10.87 -0.40
CA LEU A 205 11.22 -11.17 -1.18
C LEU A 205 11.27 -10.47 -2.54
N THR A 206 10.41 -10.87 -3.49
CA THR A 206 10.35 -10.20 -4.80
C THR A 206 9.62 -8.86 -4.71
N THR A 207 10.02 -7.92 -5.56
CA THR A 207 9.30 -6.65 -5.79
C THR A 207 8.83 -6.52 -7.24
N ASP A 208 9.15 -7.50 -8.10
CA ASP A 208 8.75 -7.51 -9.50
C ASP A 208 7.24 -7.80 -9.63
N LEU A 209 6.52 -6.85 -10.23
CA LEU A 209 5.06 -6.94 -10.38
C LEU A 209 4.59 -8.22 -11.09
N TYR A 210 5.34 -8.78 -12.03
CA TYR A 210 4.93 -10.00 -12.71
C TYR A 210 5.21 -11.24 -11.86
N LEU A 211 6.35 -11.28 -11.16
CA LEU A 211 6.67 -12.38 -10.22
C LEU A 211 5.76 -12.41 -9.00
N LEU A 212 5.22 -11.27 -8.57
CA LEU A 212 4.22 -11.22 -7.50
C LEU A 212 2.96 -12.04 -7.83
N GLY A 213 2.73 -12.42 -9.10
CA GLY A 213 1.63 -13.30 -9.46
C GLY A 213 1.67 -14.66 -8.77
N ASP A 214 2.85 -15.19 -8.44
CA ASP A 214 3.05 -16.52 -7.87
C ASP A 214 4.18 -16.61 -6.84
N HIS A 215 4.82 -15.49 -6.49
CA HIS A 215 5.84 -15.42 -5.44
C HIS A 215 5.38 -14.53 -4.28
N LEU A 216 5.92 -14.81 -3.08
CA LEU A 216 5.82 -13.94 -1.93
C LEU A 216 6.58 -12.63 -2.19
N GLY A 217 5.94 -11.51 -1.88
CA GLY A 217 6.62 -10.24 -2.03
C GLY A 217 5.73 -9.01 -1.93
N GLU A 218 6.36 -7.88 -2.17
CA GLU A 218 5.77 -6.57 -2.00
C GLU A 218 6.59 -5.51 -2.74
N ASN A 219 5.96 -4.44 -3.21
CA ASN A 219 6.66 -3.24 -3.69
C ASN A 219 6.21 -1.95 -2.96
N ILE A 220 5.61 -2.09 -1.78
CA ILE A 220 5.32 -1.01 -0.84
C ILE A 220 6.63 -0.37 -0.36
N GLY A 221 7.66 -1.16 -0.05
CA GLY A 221 8.96 -0.65 0.34
C GLY A 221 9.65 0.13 -0.78
N ASP A 222 9.40 -0.16 -2.07
CA ASP A 222 9.93 0.64 -3.18
C ASP A 222 9.27 2.00 -3.21
N LEU A 223 7.96 2.04 -2.97
CA LEU A 223 7.22 3.30 -2.82
C LEU A 223 7.72 4.12 -1.62
N ILE A 224 7.97 3.48 -0.48
CA ILE A 224 8.49 4.16 0.71
C ILE A 224 9.91 4.66 0.47
N LYS A 225 10.76 3.87 -0.19
CA LYS A 225 12.11 4.26 -0.59
C LYS A 225 12.06 5.49 -1.50
N GLU A 226 11.18 5.50 -2.51
CA GLU A 226 10.96 6.68 -3.35
C GLU A 226 10.54 7.92 -2.55
N TRP A 227 9.68 7.76 -1.54
CA TRP A 227 9.29 8.88 -0.68
C TRP A 227 10.41 9.34 0.26
N GLN A 228 11.43 8.52 0.50
CA GLN A 228 12.60 8.83 1.33
C GLN A 228 13.77 9.41 0.50
N GLU A 229 13.93 9.01 -0.76
CA GLU A 229 15.01 9.45 -1.64
C GLU A 229 14.71 10.84 -2.25
N ASP A 230 15.63 11.80 -2.08
CA ASP A 230 15.52 13.16 -2.63
C ASP A 230 15.69 13.12 -4.16
N PRO A 231 14.74 13.63 -4.96
CA PRO A 231 14.87 13.72 -6.42
C PRO A 231 16.01 14.63 -6.93
N ARG A 232 16.84 15.23 -6.04
CA ARG A 232 18.00 16.07 -6.38
C ARG A 232 19.35 15.52 -5.92
N GLN A 233 19.43 14.33 -5.32
CA GLN A 233 20.73 13.71 -5.01
C GLN A 233 21.38 13.01 -6.22
N LEU A 234 20.77 13.15 -7.40
CA LEU A 234 21.27 12.67 -8.69
C LEU A 234 21.74 13.81 -9.61
N SER A 235 21.96 15.03 -9.09
CA SER A 235 22.55 16.15 -9.83
C SER A 235 24.01 16.40 -9.43
#